data_AF-A0A3S1NL68-F1
#
_entry.id   AF-A0A3S1NL68-F1
#
_cell.length_a   1.000
_cell.length_b   1.000
_cell.length_c   1.000
_cell.angle_alpha   90.00
_cell.angle_beta   90.00
_cell.angle_gamma   90.00
#
_symmetry.space_group_name_H-M   'P 1'
#
loop_
_entity.id
_entity.type
_entity.pdbx_description
1 polymer ?
#
loop_
_entity_poly.entity_id
_entity_poly.type
_entity_poly.pdbx_seq_one_letter_code
_entity_poly.pdbx_strand_id
1 'polypeptide(L)'
;MTAVTLAADVKCEPLAGGTRFLVTGSGAVQASVRRMVKAHATTMNGVDDWRFDASDIDGGASLTVWPPAKDVAKLRGLGFFGLIALGMHHQRHHLMIARGENPHL
;
A
#
# COMPACT_ATOMS: atom_id res chain seq x y z
N MET A 1 -2.43 6.98 -12.15
CA MET A 1 -1.31 7.13 -11.20
C MET A 1 -1.42 8.39 -10.35
N THR A 2 -1.62 9.59 -10.91
CA THR A 2 -1.71 10.87 -10.16
C THR A 2 -2.54 10.81 -8.89
N ALA A 3 -3.75 10.21 -8.96
CA ALA A 3 -4.65 10.11 -7.82
C ALA A 3 -4.01 9.47 -6.57
N VAL A 4 -3.17 8.45 -6.74
CA VAL A 4 -2.62 7.66 -5.64
C VAL A 4 -1.15 7.99 -5.32
N THR A 5 -0.60 9.02 -5.99
CA THR A 5 0.77 9.50 -5.75
C THR A 5 0.78 10.99 -5.44
N LEU A 6 0.49 11.83 -6.43
CA LEU A 6 0.64 13.28 -6.32
C LEU A 6 -0.58 13.98 -5.68
N ALA A 7 -1.76 13.38 -5.77
CA ALA A 7 -3.01 13.98 -5.28
C ALA A 7 -3.53 13.36 -3.98
N ALA A 8 -2.89 12.30 -3.47
CA ALA A 8 -3.20 11.71 -2.18
C ALA A 8 -2.33 12.36 -1.09
N ASP A 9 -2.92 12.59 0.07
CA ASP A 9 -2.19 12.97 1.27
C ASP A 9 -1.89 11.73 2.12
N VAL A 10 -0.70 11.68 2.72
CA VAL A 10 -0.26 10.55 3.53
C VAL A 10 0.24 11.05 4.88
N LYS A 11 -0.44 10.61 5.94
CA LYS A 11 0.05 10.75 7.31
C LYS A 11 0.65 9.44 7.80
N CYS A 12 1.86 9.51 8.35
CA CYS A 12 2.56 8.38 8.93
C CYS A 12 2.46 8.38 10.45
N GLU A 13 2.03 7.27 11.03
CA GLU A 13 1.88 7.05 12.47
C GLU A 13 2.75 5.86 12.88
N PRO A 14 3.88 6.09 13.59
CA PRO A 14 4.72 5.01 14.08
C PRO A 14 3.96 4.11 15.06
N LEU A 15 4.18 2.80 14.97
CA LEU A 15 3.67 1.81 15.90
C LEU A 15 4.82 0.95 16.44
N ALA A 16 4.55 0.18 17.49
CA ALA A 16 5.50 -0.80 17.99
C ALA A 16 5.80 -1.85 16.89
N GLY A 17 7.04 -1.85 16.40
CA GLY A 17 7.47 -2.77 15.34
C GLY A 17 6.81 -2.55 13.98
N GLY A 18 6.15 -1.41 13.73
CA GLY A 18 5.42 -1.18 12.48
C GLY A 18 5.12 0.30 12.22
N THR A 19 4.36 0.56 11.16
CA THR A 19 3.89 1.90 10.79
C THR A 19 2.46 1.80 10.27
N ARG A 20 1.61 2.73 10.70
CA ARG A 20 0.31 2.97 10.10
C ARG A 20 0.37 4.18 9.18
N PHE A 21 -0.16 4.04 7.98
CA PHE A 21 -0.32 5.10 7.00
C PHE A 21 -1.80 5.41 6.87
N LEU A 22 -2.17 6.68 7.03
CA LEU A 22 -3.49 7.19 6.69
C LEU A 22 -3.37 7.87 5.33
N VAL A 23 -4.00 7.30 4.32
CA VAL A 23 -3.91 7.77 2.94
C VAL A 23 -5.27 8.31 2.55
N THR A 24 -5.35 9.60 2.22
CA THR A 24 -6.62 10.29 1.98
C THR A 24 -6.56 11.16 0.73
N GLY A 25 -7.71 11.63 0.28
CA GLY A 25 -7.80 12.65 -0.75
C GLY A 25 -9.23 13.16 -0.95
N SER A 26 -9.45 13.94 -1.99
CA SER A 26 -10.76 14.52 -2.30
C SER A 26 -11.40 13.88 -3.54
N GLY A 27 -12.74 13.85 -3.57
CA GLY A 27 -13.51 13.37 -4.72
C GLY A 27 -13.08 11.98 -5.20
N ALA A 28 -12.75 11.87 -6.50
CA ALA A 28 -12.36 10.60 -7.12
C ALA A 28 -11.05 10.00 -6.57
N VAL A 29 -10.22 10.78 -5.87
CA VAL A 29 -9.00 10.29 -5.23
C VAL A 29 -9.32 9.27 -4.14
N GLN A 30 -10.36 9.51 -3.34
CA GLN A 30 -10.74 8.64 -2.22
C GLN A 30 -10.97 7.20 -2.66
N ALA A 31 -11.80 7.03 -3.70
CA ALA A 31 -12.12 5.71 -4.24
C ALA A 31 -10.88 5.03 -4.85
N SER A 32 -9.98 5.81 -5.46
CA SER A 32 -8.74 5.30 -6.04
C SER A 32 -7.77 4.81 -4.96
N VAL A 33 -7.60 5.59 -3.90
CA VAL A 33 -6.79 5.23 -2.72
C VAL A 33 -7.32 3.95 -2.07
N ARG A 34 -8.63 3.87 -1.81
CA ARG A 34 -9.26 2.67 -1.21
C ARG A 34 -8.99 1.40 -2.02
N ARG A 35 -9.19 1.47 -3.34
CA ARG A 35 -8.92 0.31 -4.21
C ARG A 35 -7.45 -0.09 -4.19
N MET A 36 -6.54 0.86 -4.38
CA MET A 36 -5.11 0.57 -4.45
C MET A 36 -4.58 0.02 -3.13
N VAL A 37 -4.83 0.70 -2.01
CA VAL A 37 -4.29 0.33 -0.70
C VAL A 37 -4.75 -1.06 -0.29
N LYS A 38 -6.04 -1.37 -0.45
CA LYS A 38 -6.58 -2.69 -0.10
C LYS A 38 -6.03 -3.78 -1.01
N ALA A 39 -6.00 -3.55 -2.32
CA ALA A 39 -5.43 -4.53 -3.25
C ALA A 39 -3.96 -4.82 -2.92
N HIS A 40 -3.16 -3.77 -2.66
CA HIS A 40 -1.75 -3.91 -2.32
C HIS A 40 -1.54 -4.65 -1.00
N ALA A 41 -2.34 -4.36 0.03
CA ALA A 41 -2.29 -5.10 1.29
C ALA A 41 -2.59 -6.59 1.08
N THR A 42 -3.65 -6.93 0.34
CA THR A 42 -3.97 -8.33 0.02
C THR A 42 -2.84 -9.02 -0.73
N THR A 43 -2.23 -8.36 -1.72
CA THR A 43 -1.15 -8.93 -2.54
C THR A 43 0.15 -9.12 -1.77
N MET A 44 0.49 -8.18 -0.88
CA MET A 44 1.79 -8.17 -0.20
C MET A 44 1.78 -8.82 1.18
N ASN A 45 0.61 -9.08 1.76
CA ASN A 45 0.53 -9.71 3.08
C ASN A 45 1.17 -11.11 3.06
N GLY A 46 2.18 -11.31 3.89
CA GLY A 46 2.95 -12.54 4.01
C GLY A 46 4.17 -12.62 3.10
N VAL A 47 4.36 -11.68 2.17
CA VAL A 47 5.58 -11.63 1.34
C VAL A 47 6.76 -11.19 2.22
N ASP A 48 7.88 -11.92 2.16
CA ASP A 48 9.10 -11.69 2.95
C ASP A 48 8.88 -11.61 4.47
N ASP A 49 7.83 -12.26 4.99
CA ASP A 49 7.38 -12.19 6.39
C ASP A 49 6.86 -10.80 6.83
N TRP A 50 6.48 -9.95 5.88
CA TRP A 50 5.82 -8.67 6.18
C TRP A 50 4.31 -8.86 6.28
N ARG A 51 3.70 -8.33 7.35
CA ARG A 51 2.25 -8.32 7.53
C ARG A 51 1.67 -6.98 7.11
N PHE A 52 0.60 -7.01 6.33
CA PHE A 52 -0.15 -5.85 5.87
C PHE A 52 -1.61 -5.98 6.29
N ASP A 53 -2.19 -4.91 6.79
CA ASP A 53 -3.61 -4.82 7.13
C ASP A 53 -4.17 -3.49 6.63
N ALA A 54 -5.28 -3.53 5.89
CA ALA A 54 -5.88 -2.36 5.28
C ALA A 54 -7.38 -2.28 5.54
N SER A 55 -7.86 -1.06 5.80
CA SER A 55 -9.26 -0.78 6.03
C SER A 55 -9.65 0.55 5.40
N ASP A 56 -10.93 0.70 5.05
CA ASP A 56 -11.45 1.99 4.62
C ASP A 56 -11.53 2.94 5.83
N ILE A 57 -11.19 4.20 5.61
CA ILE A 57 -11.38 5.30 6.58
C ILE A 57 -12.13 6.44 5.89
N ASP A 58 -12.54 7.45 6.65
CA ASP A 58 -13.07 8.67 6.03
C ASP A 58 -12.01 9.31 5.13
N GLY A 59 -12.43 9.76 3.95
CA GLY A 59 -11.53 10.35 2.95
C GLY A 59 -10.54 9.39 2.27
N GLY A 60 -10.49 8.09 2.59
CA GLY A 60 -9.55 7.16 1.95
C GLY A 60 -9.42 5.79 2.62
N ALA A 61 -8.19 5.35 2.85
CA ALA A 61 -7.87 4.06 3.48
C ALA A 61 -6.71 4.18 4.48
N SER A 62 -6.72 3.31 5.49
CA SER A 62 -5.54 3.08 6.35
C SER A 62 -4.81 1.81 5.93
N LEU A 63 -3.49 1.84 6.02
CA LEU A 63 -2.60 0.70 5.82
C LEU A 63 -1.69 0.56 7.04
N THR A 64 -1.71 -0.58 7.71
CA THR A 64 -0.78 -0.88 8.79
C THR A 64 0.16 -1.99 8.36
N VAL A 65 1.46 -1.77 8.56
CA VAL A 65 2.50 -2.70 8.13
C VAL A 65 3.43 -3.04 9.29
N TRP A 66 3.69 -4.33 9.44
CA TRP A 66 4.67 -4.88 10.39
C TRP A 66 5.68 -5.74 9.62
N PRO A 67 6.93 -5.28 9.47
CA PRO A 67 7.99 -6.08 8.88
C PRO A 67 8.67 -6.94 9.96
N PRO A 68 9.55 -7.87 9.56
CA PRO A 68 10.51 -8.49 10.48
C PRO A 68 11.36 -7.44 11.20
N ALA A 69 11.84 -7.75 12.41
CA ALA A 69 12.59 -6.79 13.24
C ALA A 69 13.79 -6.15 12.51
N LYS A 70 14.49 -6.93 11.68
CA LYS A 70 15.62 -6.47 10.85
C LYS A 70 15.24 -5.38 9.83
N ASP A 71 13.97 -5.29 9.46
CA ASP A 71 13.46 -4.46 8.37
C ASP A 71 12.66 -3.25 8.88
N VAL A 72 12.52 -3.05 10.20
CA VAL A 72 11.79 -1.90 10.77
C VAL A 72 12.41 -0.57 10.32
N ALA A 73 13.74 -0.47 10.29
CA ALA A 73 14.42 0.71 9.76
C ALA A 73 14.18 0.90 8.26
N LYS A 74 14.11 -0.20 7.49
CA LYS A 74 13.79 -0.19 6.06
C LYS A 74 12.37 0.32 5.81
N LEU A 75 11.36 -0.16 6.53
CA LEU A 75 9.98 0.35 6.43
C LEU A 75 9.92 1.87 6.69
N ARG A 76 10.64 2.35 7.70
CA ARG A 76 10.68 3.79 8.03
C ARG A 76 11.35 4.61 6.93
N GLY A 77 12.46 4.11 6.35
CA GLY A 77 13.16 4.79 5.27
C GLY A 77 12.40 4.80 3.95
N LEU A 78 11.62 3.75 3.66
CA LEU A 78 10.77 3.67 2.47
C LEU A 78 9.60 4.65 2.54
N GLY A 79 9.01 4.82 3.73
CA GLY A 79 7.72 5.51 3.87
C GLY A 79 6.62 4.82 3.05
N PHE A 80 5.48 5.48 2.86
CA PHE A 80 4.36 4.89 2.12
C PHE A 80 4.68 4.66 0.64
N PHE A 81 5.23 5.67 -0.05
CA PHE A 81 5.44 5.58 -1.50
C PHE A 81 6.56 4.60 -1.88
N GLY A 82 7.63 4.52 -1.08
CA GLY A 82 8.65 3.50 -1.27
C GLY A 82 8.13 2.10 -0.96
N LEU A 83 7.28 1.97 0.06
CA LEU A 83 6.65 0.70 0.41
C LEU A 83 5.76 0.18 -0.72
N ILE A 84 4.88 1.01 -1.28
CA ILE A 84 3.97 0.57 -2.36
C ILE A 84 4.69 0.32 -3.69
N ALA A 85 5.95 0.72 -3.82
CA ALA A 85 6.81 0.41 -4.95
C ALA A 85 7.75 -0.78 -4.69
N LEU A 86 7.75 -1.34 -3.47
CA LEU A 86 8.64 -2.41 -3.06
C LEU A 86 8.12 -3.79 -3.53
N GLY A 87 9.01 -4.60 -4.11
CA GLY A 87 8.74 -6.00 -4.42
C GLY A 87 8.27 -6.24 -5.86
N MET A 88 8.21 -7.52 -6.26
CA MET A 88 7.97 -7.93 -7.65
C MET A 88 6.49 -8.22 -8.01
N HIS A 89 5.54 -7.60 -7.32
CA HIS A 89 4.13 -7.79 -7.62
C HIS A 89 3.64 -6.90 -8.77
N HIS A 90 4.38 -5.84 -9.12
CA HIS A 90 4.09 -5.01 -10.31
C HIS A 90 4.43 -5.74 -11.62
N GLN A 91 5.49 -6.56 -11.67
CA GLN A 91 5.77 -7.38 -12.86
C GLN A 91 4.64 -8.37 -13.13
N ARG A 92 4.16 -9.05 -12.07
CA ARG A 92 3.03 -9.97 -12.20
C ARG A 92 1.75 -9.23 -12.57
N HIS A 93 1.50 -8.06 -11.98
CA HIS A 93 0.39 -7.17 -12.34
C HIS A 93 0.43 -6.77 -13.83
N HIS A 94 1.57 -6.30 -14.33
CA HIS A 94 1.74 -5.97 -15.76
C HIS A 94 1.65 -7.19 -16.68
N LEU A 95 2.14 -8.35 -16.24
CA LEU A 95 2.04 -9.60 -17.01
C LEU A 95 0.58 -10.06 -17.12
N MET A 96 -0.22 -9.92 -16.04
CA MET A 96 -1.65 -10.23 -16.04
C MET A 96 -2.41 -9.31 -17.01
N ILE A 97 -2.11 -8.00 -17.03
CA ILE A 97 -2.68 -7.07 -18.02
C ILE A 97 -2.33 -7.50 -19.45
N ALA A 98 -1.07 -7.84 -19.71
CA ALA A 98 -0.63 -8.29 -21.04
C ALA A 98 -1.30 -9.59 -21.49
N ARG A 99 -1.78 -10.40 -20.55
CA ARG A 99 -2.51 -11.66 -20.78
C ARG A 99 -4.03 -11.50 -20.76
N GLY A 100 -4.56 -10.31 -20.49
CA GLY A 100 -6.00 -10.08 -20.33
C GLY A 100 -6.57 -10.68 -19.04
N GLU A 101 -5.72 -11.04 -18.07
CA GLU A 101 -6.12 -11.52 -16.75
C GLU A 101 -6.48 -10.34 -15.85
N ASN A 102 -7.36 -10.54 -14.86
CA ASN A 102 -7.67 -9.50 -13.89
C ASN A 102 -6.57 -9.44 -12.83
N PRO A 103 -5.77 -8.36 -12.75
CA PRO A 103 -4.62 -8.31 -11.86
C PRO A 103 -4.99 -7.99 -10.40
N HIS A 104 -6.29 -7.94 -10.10
CA HIS A 104 -6.86 -7.54 -8.82
C HIS A 104 -8.03 -8.45 -8.35
N LEU A 105 -8.21 -9.64 -8.95
CA LEU A 105 -9.14 -10.68 -8.47
C LEU A 105 -8.42 -11.69 -7.56
#